data_AF-A0A916TEU4-F1
#
_entry.id   AF-A0A916TEU4-F1
#
_cell.length_a   1.000
_cell.length_b   1.000
_cell.length_c   1.000
_cell.angle_alpha   90.00
_cell.angle_beta   90.00
_cell.angle_gamma   90.00
#
_symmetry.space_group_name_H-M   'P 1'
#
loop_
_entity.id
_entity.type
_entity.pdbx_description
1 polymer ?
#
loop_
_entity_poly.entity_id
_entity_poly.type
_entity_poly.pdbx_seq_one_letter_code
_entity_poly.pdbx_strand_id
1 'polypeptide(L)'
;MNDLNLSLGVLESIYDEAKRDDLSFAGRAGLYAGARIQCEDFRRYIDTERDGHGYAHEKVSQYQWHIGAALGFDITNGHDKAQHLGWALGAFWTLRDVLTENGMEQA
;
A
#
# COMPACT_ATOMS: atom_id res chain seq x y z
N MET A 1 -1.55 -12.49 -6.90
CA MET A 1 -1.42 -12.75 -5.45
C MET A 1 -1.67 -14.22 -5.15
N ASN A 2 -0.78 -14.89 -4.40
CA ASN A 2 -0.92 -16.29 -3.99
C ASN A 2 -1.12 -16.47 -2.47
N ASP A 3 -0.65 -15.52 -1.66
CA ASP A 3 -0.83 -15.49 -0.21
C ASP A 3 -1.07 -14.03 0.23
N LEU A 4 -2.20 -13.80 0.89
CA LEU A 4 -2.62 -12.47 1.32
C LEU A 4 -1.71 -11.92 2.43
N ASN A 5 -1.33 -12.75 3.40
CA ASN A 5 -0.52 -12.32 4.55
C ASN A 5 0.91 -11.97 4.09
N LEU A 6 1.48 -12.77 3.20
CA LEU A 6 2.76 -12.47 2.57
C LEU A 6 2.68 -11.15 1.82
N SER A 7 1.61 -10.94 1.05
CA SER A 7 1.41 -9.73 0.24
C SER A 7 1.23 -8.47 1.10
N LEU A 8 0.55 -8.58 2.24
CA LEU A 8 0.44 -7.52 3.24
C LEU A 8 1.82 -7.22 3.87
N GLY A 9 2.59 -8.25 4.21
CA GLY A 9 3.96 -8.08 4.72
C GLY A 9 4.91 -7.41 3.73
N VAL A 10 4.71 -7.63 2.42
CA VAL A 10 5.46 -6.91 1.37
C VAL A 10 5.11 -5.42 1.35
N LEU A 11 3.82 -5.05 1.45
CA LEU A 11 3.45 -3.64 1.58
C LEU A 11 4.05 -3.02 2.84
N GLU A 12 3.98 -3.68 3.98
CA GLU A 12 4.59 -3.21 5.23
C GLU A 12 6.10 -2.99 5.09
N SER A 13 6.82 -3.93 4.45
CA SER A 13 8.26 -3.81 4.19
C SER A 13 8.58 -2.62 3.28
N ILE A 14 7.76 -2.37 2.25
CA ILE A 14 7.90 -1.21 1.38
C ILE A 14 7.72 0.09 2.17
N TYR A 15 6.71 0.14 3.03
CA TYR A 15 6.48 1.28 3.93
C TYR A 15 7.69 1.50 4.86
N ASP A 16 8.21 0.43 5.44
CA ASP A 16 9.34 0.48 6.35
C ASP A 16 10.60 1.02 5.70
N GLU A 17 10.92 0.56 4.49
CA GLU A 17 12.03 1.08 3.72
C GLU A 17 11.79 2.53 3.25
N ALA A 18 10.56 2.89 2.87
CA ALA A 18 10.22 4.25 2.43
C ALA A 18 10.40 5.32 3.52
N LYS A 19 10.36 4.94 4.81
CA LYS A 19 10.66 5.85 5.92
C LYS A 19 12.10 6.34 5.92
N ARG A 20 13.04 5.58 5.36
CA ARG A 20 14.46 5.91 5.39
C ARG A 20 14.78 7.18 4.62
N ASP A 21 15.68 7.99 5.15
CA ASP A 21 16.12 9.24 4.52
C ASP A 21 17.40 9.10 3.68
N ASP A 22 18.07 7.94 3.76
CA ASP A 22 19.34 7.64 3.09
C ASP A 22 19.18 6.85 1.78
N LEU A 23 17.96 6.74 1.25
CA LEU A 23 17.70 6.03 0.01
C LEU A 23 18.28 6.77 -1.20
N SER A 24 19.04 6.05 -2.03
CA SER A 24 19.42 6.54 -3.35
C SER A 24 18.19 6.75 -4.24
N PHE A 25 18.33 7.55 -5.30
CA PHE A 25 17.26 7.70 -6.30
C PHE A 25 16.80 6.34 -6.86
N ALA A 26 17.74 5.45 -7.18
CA ALA A 26 17.43 4.10 -7.64
C ALA A 26 16.67 3.27 -6.60
N GLY A 27 17.04 3.40 -5.31
CA GLY A 27 16.32 2.76 -4.20
C GLY A 27 14.88 3.24 -4.10
N ARG A 28 14.65 4.56 -4.15
CA ARG A 28 13.29 5.12 -4.14
C ARG A 28 12.48 4.68 -5.37
N ALA A 29 13.10 4.67 -6.56
CA ALA A 29 12.44 4.22 -7.79
C ALA A 29 12.04 2.74 -7.73
N GLY A 30 12.93 1.88 -7.20
CA GLY A 30 12.66 0.47 -6.99
C GLY A 30 11.51 0.23 -6.01
N LEU A 31 11.50 0.94 -4.87
CA LEU A 31 10.40 0.88 -3.91
C LEU A 31 9.07 1.33 -4.51
N TYR A 32 9.07 2.43 -5.26
CA TYR A 32 7.86 2.93 -5.91
C TYR A 32 7.33 1.95 -6.96
N ALA A 33 8.22 1.39 -7.80
CA ALA A 33 7.84 0.38 -8.78
C ALA A 33 7.27 -0.88 -8.10
N GLY A 34 7.92 -1.36 -7.03
CA GLY A 34 7.43 -2.47 -6.22
C GLY A 34 6.06 -2.19 -5.60
N ALA A 35 5.87 -1.00 -5.04
CA ALA A 35 4.58 -0.57 -4.47
C ALA A 35 3.47 -0.59 -5.53
N ARG A 36 3.73 -0.08 -6.73
CA ARG A 36 2.74 -0.08 -7.83
C ARG A 36 2.34 -1.48 -8.25
N ILE A 37 3.30 -2.38 -8.44
CA ILE A 37 3.03 -3.78 -8.83
C ILE A 37 2.24 -4.49 -7.72
N GLN A 38 2.66 -4.31 -6.47
CA GLN A 38 1.99 -4.95 -5.35
C GLN A 38 0.56 -4.43 -5.18
N CYS A 39 0.35 -3.11 -5.30
CA CYS A 39 -0.99 -2.52 -5.24
C CYS A 39 -1.88 -2.98 -6.41
N GLU A 40 -1.33 -3.15 -7.61
CA GLU A 40 -2.07 -3.72 -8.75
C GLU A 40 -2.51 -5.17 -8.47
N ASP A 41 -1.65 -5.98 -7.86
CA ASP A 41 -2.00 -7.33 -7.43
C ASP A 41 -3.11 -7.34 -6.36
N PHE A 42 -3.12 -6.38 -5.44
CA PHE A 42 -4.22 -6.19 -4.50
C PHE A 42 -5.52 -5.80 -5.19
N ARG A 43 -5.49 -4.87 -6.16
CA ARG A 43 -6.69 -4.48 -6.93
C ARG A 43 -7.32 -5.69 -7.61
N ARG A 44 -6.50 -6.51 -8.29
CA ARG A 44 -6.96 -7.74 -8.94
C ARG A 44 -7.55 -8.73 -7.93
N TYR A 45 -6.87 -8.94 -6.80
CA TYR A 45 -7.40 -9.79 -5.74
C TYR A 45 -8.73 -9.27 -5.18
N ILE A 46 -8.89 -7.96 -4.99
CA ILE A 46 -10.14 -7.36 -4.52
C ILE A 46 -11.25 -7.58 -5.56
N ASP A 47 -10.95 -7.40 -6.84
CA ASP A 47 -11.91 -7.59 -7.94
C ASP A 47 -12.36 -9.06 -8.06
N THR A 48 -11.45 -10.02 -7.91
CA THR A 48 -11.77 -11.45 -8.13
C THR A 48 -12.24 -12.17 -6.88
N GLU A 49 -11.61 -11.94 -5.73
CA GLU A 49 -11.84 -12.72 -4.50
C GLU A 49 -12.70 -11.98 -3.48
N ARG A 50 -12.90 -10.67 -3.63
CA ARG A 50 -13.64 -9.82 -2.68
C ARG A 50 -14.78 -9.04 -3.34
N ASP A 51 -15.28 -9.51 -4.48
CA ASP A 51 -16.43 -8.94 -5.19
C ASP A 51 -16.30 -7.41 -5.44
N GLY A 52 -15.09 -6.95 -5.74
CA GLY A 52 -14.82 -5.54 -6.03
C GLY A 52 -15.01 -4.61 -4.83
N HIS A 53 -14.78 -5.07 -3.60
CA HIS A 53 -14.96 -4.30 -2.36
C HIS A 53 -14.41 -2.86 -2.43
N GLY A 54 -15.30 -1.89 -2.68
CA GLY A 54 -14.92 -0.52 -3.06
C GLY A 54 -14.06 0.22 -2.03
N TYR A 55 -14.32 -0.01 -0.75
CA TYR A 55 -13.51 0.59 0.31
C TYR A 55 -12.08 0.02 0.35
N ALA A 56 -11.88 -1.25 -0.02
CA ALA A 56 -10.54 -1.84 -0.10
C ALA A 56 -9.76 -1.23 -1.27
N HIS A 57 -10.42 -1.02 -2.42
CA HIS A 57 -9.85 -0.31 -3.58
C HIS A 57 -9.38 1.11 -3.24
N GLU A 58 -10.21 1.85 -2.48
CA GLU A 58 -9.86 3.18 -2.01
C GLU A 58 -8.56 3.14 -1.18
N LYS A 59 -8.44 2.20 -0.23
CA LYS A 59 -7.27 2.09 0.64
C LYS A 59 -6.00 1.67 -0.11
N VAL A 60 -6.10 0.75 -1.06
CA VAL A 60 -4.95 0.41 -1.93
C VAL A 60 -4.49 1.62 -2.74
N SER A 61 -5.44 2.40 -3.26
CA SER A 61 -5.13 3.59 -4.05
C SER A 61 -4.50 4.71 -3.20
N GLN A 62 -5.01 4.93 -1.99
CA GLN A 62 -4.45 5.88 -1.02
C GLN A 62 -3.03 5.47 -0.61
N TYR A 63 -2.82 4.19 -0.28
CA TYR A 63 -1.51 3.66 0.06
C TYR A 63 -0.49 3.92 -1.06
N GLN A 64 -0.82 3.53 -2.29
CA GLN A 64 0.07 3.70 -3.44
C GLN A 64 0.43 5.18 -3.66
N TRP A 65 -0.55 6.07 -3.64
CA TRP A 65 -0.33 7.49 -3.86
C TRP A 65 0.55 8.10 -2.77
N HIS A 66 0.27 7.81 -1.51
CA HIS A 66 1.06 8.35 -0.41
C HIS A 66 2.49 7.82 -0.38
N ILE A 67 2.71 6.54 -0.70
CA ILE A 67 4.08 6.02 -0.90
C ILE A 67 4.77 6.71 -2.06
N GLY A 68 4.09 6.91 -3.19
CA GLY A 68 4.62 7.64 -4.33
C GLY A 68 5.03 9.08 -3.99
N ALA A 69 4.18 9.80 -3.25
CA ALA A 69 4.45 11.16 -2.81
C ALA A 69 5.63 11.20 -1.83
N ALA A 70 5.68 10.28 -0.85
CA ALA A 70 6.77 10.18 0.11
C ALA A 70 8.13 9.85 -0.54
N LEU A 71 8.13 9.06 -1.62
CA LEU A 71 9.34 8.70 -2.38
C LEU A 71 9.72 9.73 -3.45
N GLY A 72 8.86 10.74 -3.71
CA GLY A 72 9.11 11.81 -4.67
C GLY A 72 8.72 11.50 -6.12
N PHE A 73 7.82 10.53 -6.34
CA PHE A 73 7.34 10.13 -7.67
C PHE A 73 5.90 10.58 -7.97
N ASP A 74 5.15 11.03 -6.97
CA ASP A 74 3.80 11.57 -7.13
C ASP A 74 3.68 12.96 -6.49
N ILE A 75 2.62 13.69 -6.84
CA ILE A 75 2.32 15.02 -6.30
C ILE A 75 2.06 14.96 -4.79
N THR A 76 2.59 15.93 -4.04
CA THR A 76 2.50 15.96 -2.56
C THR A 76 1.34 16.81 -2.02
N ASN A 77 0.68 17.58 -2.89
CA ASN A 77 -0.36 18.54 -2.51
C ASN A 77 0.07 19.50 -1.37
N GLY A 78 1.36 19.83 -1.29
CA GLY A 78 1.90 20.75 -0.29
C GLY A 78 2.21 20.12 1.07
N HIS A 79 2.11 18.80 1.20
CA HIS A 79 2.44 18.08 2.43
C HIS A 79 3.85 17.48 2.40
N ASP A 80 4.41 17.25 3.58
CA ASP A 80 5.75 16.68 3.71
C ASP A 80 5.74 15.14 3.65
N LYS A 81 6.95 14.56 3.57
CA LYS A 81 7.16 13.11 3.54
C LYS A 81 6.54 12.42 4.75
N ALA A 82 6.69 12.97 5.96
CA ALA A 82 6.22 12.35 7.20
C ALA A 82 4.69 12.24 7.23
N GLN A 83 3.99 13.27 6.76
CA GLN A 83 2.54 13.30 6.66
C GLN A 83 2.02 12.26 5.67
N HIS A 84 2.65 12.13 4.50
CA HIS A 84 2.32 11.07 3.55
C HIS A 84 2.56 9.67 4.12
N LEU A 85 3.67 9.45 4.83
CA LEU A 85 3.93 8.18 5.49
C LEU A 85 2.88 7.87 6.55
N GLY A 86 2.43 8.85 7.33
CA GLY A 86 1.34 8.66 8.29
C GLY A 86 0.03 8.21 7.63
N TRP A 87 -0.34 8.83 6.51
CA TRP A 87 -1.54 8.44 5.76
C TRP A 87 -1.40 7.10 5.04
N ALA A 88 -0.22 6.79 4.49
CA ALA A 88 0.07 5.48 3.94
C ALA A 88 -0.12 4.38 5.00
N LEU A 89 0.42 4.58 6.21
CA LEU A 89 0.27 3.62 7.31
C LEU A 89 -1.19 3.42 7.71
N GLY A 90 -1.97 4.50 7.80
CA GLY A 90 -3.41 4.42 8.09
C GLY A 90 -4.18 3.66 7.01
N ALA A 91 -3.87 3.90 5.74
CA ALA A 91 -4.47 3.18 4.61
C ALA A 91 -4.09 1.69 4.64
N PHE A 92 -2.83 1.37 4.94
CA PHE A 92 -2.34 0.00 5.07
C PHE A 92 -3.08 -0.78 6.18
N TRP A 93 -3.17 -0.24 7.40
CA TRP A 93 -3.85 -0.95 8.48
C TRP A 93 -5.33 -1.16 8.20
N THR A 94 -6.01 -0.13 7.66
CA THR A 94 -7.40 -0.29 7.25
C THR A 94 -7.56 -1.36 6.18
N LEU A 95 -6.67 -1.39 5.18
CA LEU A 95 -6.70 -2.41 4.14
C LEU A 95 -6.51 -3.82 4.71
N ARG A 96 -5.53 -3.99 5.60
CA ARG A 96 -5.28 -5.25 6.30
C ARG A 96 -6.54 -5.72 6.99
N ASP A 97 -7.10 -4.88 7.87
CA ASP A 97 -8.24 -5.24 8.71
C ASP A 97 -9.44 -5.61 7.82
N VAL A 98 -9.78 -4.80 6.81
CA VAL A 98 -10.86 -5.10 5.85
C VAL A 98 -10.67 -6.43 5.12
N LEU A 99 -9.44 -6.76 4.72
CA LEU A 99 -9.16 -7.99 3.97
C LEU A 99 -9.02 -9.23 4.85
N THR A 100 -8.77 -9.07 6.16
CA THR A 100 -8.62 -10.18 7.10
C THR A 100 -9.86 -10.43 7.97
N GLU A 101 -10.63 -9.39 8.32
CA GLU A 101 -11.85 -9.51 9.13
C GLU A 101 -12.97 -10.25 8.36
N ASN A 102 -13.06 -10.07 7.04
CA ASN A 102 -13.95 -10.84 6.17
C ASN A 102 -13.56 -12.33 6.03
N GLY A 103 -12.52 -12.80 6.72
CA GLY A 103 -12.17 -14.22 6.85
C GLY A 103 -12.68 -14.88 8.14
N MET A 104 -13.20 -14.11 9.10
CA MET A 104 -13.63 -14.60 10.41
C MET A 104 -15.14 -14.85 10.53
N GLU A 105 -15.96 -14.40 9.59
CA GLU A 105 -17.42 -14.65 9.61
C GLU A 105 -17.84 -15.99 8.96
N GLN A 106 -16.90 -16.87 8.61
CA GLN A 106 -17.19 -18.18 7.99
C GLN A 106 -16.44 -19.36 8.63
N ALA A 107 -16.27 -19.36 9.95
CA ALA A 107 -15.78 -20.52 10.71
C ALA A 107 -16.87 -21.07 11.65
#